data_AF-A0A821ECR8-F1
#
_entry.id   AF-A0A821ECR8-F1
#
_cell.length_a   1.000
_cell.length_b   1.000
_cell.length_c   1.000
_cell.angle_alpha   90.00
_cell.angle_beta   90.00
_cell.angle_gamma   90.00
#
_symmetry.space_group_name_H-M   'P 1'
#
loop_
_entity.id
_entity.type
_entity.pdbx_description
1 polymer ?
#
loop_
_entity_poly.entity_id
_entity_poly.type
_entity_poly.pdbx_seq_one_letter_code
_entity_poly.pdbx_strand_id
1 'polypeptide(L)'
;MNNNIGQEQVTSNITNVRNDDRLFVTSSAFDSKTHLASTKETLSICTDLIKISSIQQKKTKSFKLSNVIKSLEYDEMQRMSLDSFHRMLHAEDICERAGVEHVRQKMMTSLVCLFERSFHNTYEEYIFTDVHKRYDLAFSWLYQEYVYANGYLTPNKKKDFSKYDNILCRLLEYLQEKCDELFSRLLRSAPLITDNALSVLKQYCQDEVKEDVFFF
;
A
#
# COMPACT_ATOMS: atom_id res chain seq x y z
N MET A 1 -15.97 -27.00 -59.76
CA MET A 1 -17.05 -27.67 -58.98
C MET A 1 -16.45 -27.98 -57.62
N ASN A 2 -16.60 -27.07 -56.64
CA ASN A 2 -17.73 -26.98 -55.68
C ASN A 2 -17.81 -28.26 -54.83
N ASN A 3 -17.86 -28.29 -53.50
CA ASN A 3 -18.18 -27.35 -52.41
C ASN A 3 -17.65 -28.01 -51.10
N ASN A 4 -17.04 -27.29 -50.14
CA ASN A 4 -17.64 -26.53 -49.03
C ASN A 4 -18.24 -27.35 -47.86
N ILE A 5 -17.69 -27.10 -46.67
CA ILE A 5 -18.32 -26.98 -45.34
C ILE A 5 -18.99 -28.22 -44.74
N GLY A 6 -18.48 -28.60 -43.57
CA GLY A 6 -19.14 -29.47 -42.59
C GLY A 6 -18.55 -29.19 -41.22
N GLN A 7 -19.09 -28.21 -40.51
CA GLN A 7 -18.85 -27.99 -39.09
C GLN A 7 -19.53 -29.13 -38.32
N GLU A 8 -18.82 -29.76 -37.39
CA GLU A 8 -19.45 -30.63 -36.41
C GLU A 8 -19.19 -30.09 -35.01
N GLN A 9 -20.29 -29.60 -34.44
CA GLN A 9 -20.47 -29.12 -33.09
C GLN A 9 -20.50 -30.34 -32.16
N VAL A 10 -19.58 -30.40 -31.19
CA VAL A 10 -19.77 -31.24 -30.01
C VAL A 10 -19.73 -30.33 -28.79
N THR A 11 -20.92 -30.15 -28.25
CA THR A 11 -21.26 -29.47 -27.01
C THR A 11 -20.64 -30.17 -25.81
N SER A 12 -19.95 -29.44 -24.94
CA SER A 12 -19.80 -29.82 -23.54
C SER A 12 -19.92 -28.59 -22.65
N ASN A 13 -21.03 -28.61 -21.91
CA ASN A 13 -21.44 -27.68 -20.87
C ASN A 13 -20.31 -27.37 -19.87
N ILE A 14 -19.96 -26.09 -19.72
CA ILE A 14 -19.16 -25.60 -18.61
C ILE A 14 -20.12 -25.00 -17.59
N THR A 15 -20.28 -25.71 -16.48
CA THR A 15 -20.91 -25.25 -15.26
C THR A 15 -20.10 -24.08 -14.67
N ASN A 16 -20.69 -22.89 -14.68
CA ASN A 16 -20.19 -21.70 -14.00
C ASN A 16 -20.22 -21.92 -12.48
N VAL A 17 -19.04 -22.05 -11.87
CA VAL A 17 -18.85 -21.97 -10.42
C VAL A 17 -18.09 -20.68 -10.10
N ARG A 18 -18.88 -19.66 -9.77
CA ARG A 18 -18.76 -18.77 -8.61
C ARG A 18 -17.34 -18.35 -8.18
N ASN A 19 -16.90 -17.21 -8.71
CA ASN A 19 -15.85 -16.37 -8.11
C ASN A 19 -16.52 -15.15 -7.47
N ASP A 20 -16.97 -15.30 -6.23
CA ASP A 20 -17.32 -14.18 -5.34
C ASP A 20 -16.03 -13.82 -4.57
N ASP A 21 -15.49 -12.61 -4.81
CA ASP A 21 -14.75 -11.75 -3.85
C ASP A 21 -14.05 -10.57 -4.57
N ARG A 22 -14.82 -9.84 -5.38
CA ARG A 22 -14.47 -8.46 -5.79
C ARG A 22 -15.24 -7.47 -4.92
N LEU A 23 -14.59 -7.00 -3.87
CA LEU A 23 -15.02 -5.82 -3.10
C LEU A 23 -14.93 -4.57 -4.00
N PHE A 24 -16.05 -4.25 -4.66
CA PHE A 24 -16.29 -2.95 -5.26
C PHE A 24 -16.78 -1.98 -4.18
N VAL A 25 -16.04 -0.89 -3.96
CA VAL A 25 -16.54 0.28 -3.25
C VAL A 25 -17.48 1.03 -4.19
N THR A 26 -18.78 0.78 -4.08
CA THR A 26 -19.80 1.59 -4.76
C THR A 26 -20.22 2.74 -3.85
N SER A 27 -20.03 3.96 -4.37
CA SER A 27 -20.67 5.20 -3.95
C SER A 27 -22.17 5.01 -3.75
N SER A 28 -22.65 5.08 -2.50
CA SER A 28 -24.08 5.12 -2.18
C SER A 28 -24.51 6.58 -2.03
N ALA A 29 -25.32 7.02 -2.99
CA ALA A 29 -26.13 8.23 -2.92
C ALA A 29 -27.05 8.19 -1.70
N PHE A 30 -27.08 9.27 -0.93
CA PHE A 30 -27.98 9.42 0.22
C PHE A 30 -29.27 10.08 -0.26
N ASP A 31 -30.29 9.26 -0.48
CA ASP A 31 -31.63 9.69 -0.88
C ASP A 31 -32.33 10.43 0.26
N SER A 32 -32.81 11.63 -0.07
CA SER A 32 -33.62 12.47 0.79
C SER A 32 -35.09 12.09 0.64
N LYS A 33 -35.72 11.62 1.73
CA LYS A 33 -37.12 11.88 2.13
C LYS A 33 -37.56 10.87 3.19
N THR A 34 -37.83 11.35 4.40
CA THR A 34 -39.03 11.05 5.23
C THR A 34 -38.73 11.37 6.71
N HIS A 35 -39.02 12.60 7.13
CA HIS A 35 -39.69 12.83 8.42
C HIS A 35 -40.28 14.25 8.44
N LEU A 36 -41.54 14.31 8.02
CA LEU A 36 -42.41 15.49 8.08
C LEU A 36 -43.23 15.36 9.36
N ALA A 37 -42.76 15.96 10.45
CA ALA A 37 -43.59 16.46 11.55
C ALA A 37 -42.70 17.25 12.50
N SER A 38 -43.15 18.45 12.90
CA SER A 38 -42.52 19.31 13.91
C SER A 38 -41.47 20.35 13.44
N THR A 39 -41.81 21.17 12.44
CA THR A 39 -41.12 22.47 12.18
C THR A 39 -42.07 23.54 11.61
N LYS A 40 -43.19 23.82 12.30
CA LYS A 40 -44.08 24.93 11.92
C LYS A 40 -44.06 26.13 12.88
N GLU A 41 -43.34 26.05 13.99
CA GLU A 41 -43.32 27.15 14.99
C GLU A 41 -42.02 27.96 15.05
N THR A 42 -40.98 27.58 14.31
CA THR A 42 -39.71 28.33 14.26
C THR A 42 -39.54 29.20 13.02
N LEU A 43 -40.51 29.22 12.09
CA LEU A 43 -40.46 30.06 10.88
C LEU A 43 -40.92 31.51 11.10
N SER A 44 -41.42 31.86 12.29
CA SER A 44 -41.95 33.20 12.57
C SER A 44 -40.99 34.14 13.30
N ILE A 45 -39.78 33.68 13.65
CA ILE A 45 -38.83 34.46 14.47
C ILE A 45 -37.65 35.01 13.63
N CYS A 46 -37.48 34.56 12.38
CA CYS A 46 -36.35 34.97 11.54
C CYS A 46 -36.71 35.90 10.37
N THR A 47 -37.86 36.55 10.39
CA THR A 47 -38.23 37.53 9.34
C THR A 47 -37.92 38.99 9.71
N ASP A 48 -37.58 39.28 10.97
CA ASP A 48 -37.41 40.67 11.44
C ASP A 48 -35.96 41.19 11.43
N LEU A 49 -35.02 40.48 10.81
CA LEU A 49 -33.64 40.93 10.61
C LEU A 49 -33.23 41.05 9.13
N ILE A 50 -34.15 41.45 8.26
CA ILE A 50 -33.80 41.92 6.90
C ILE A 50 -34.24 43.39 6.76
N LYS A 51 -33.67 44.24 7.61
CA LYS A 51 -33.50 45.66 7.31
C LYS A 51 -32.03 46.01 7.36
N ILE A 52 -31.25 45.30 6.55
CA ILE A 52 -29.89 45.67 6.22
C ILE A 52 -29.98 46.91 5.32
N SER A 53 -29.83 48.07 5.94
CA SER A 53 -29.60 49.35 5.29
C SER A 53 -28.48 49.21 4.26
N SER A 54 -28.81 49.44 2.98
CA SER A 54 -27.88 49.80 1.89
C SER A 54 -26.41 49.39 2.10
N ILE A 55 -26.13 48.10 2.17
CA ILE A 55 -24.75 47.64 1.99
C ILE A 55 -24.48 47.81 0.50
N GLN A 56 -23.70 48.83 0.16
CA GLN A 56 -23.10 48.96 -1.16
C GLN A 56 -22.55 47.58 -1.53
N GLN A 57 -23.12 46.95 -2.56
CA GLN A 57 -22.64 45.69 -3.08
C GLN A 57 -21.22 45.92 -3.59
N LYS A 58 -20.23 45.78 -2.70
CA LYS A 58 -18.82 45.73 -3.04
C LYS A 58 -18.70 44.52 -3.96
N LYS A 59 -18.53 44.76 -5.26
CA LYS A 59 -18.31 43.73 -6.28
C LYS A 59 -17.25 42.76 -5.74
N THR A 60 -17.67 41.55 -5.38
CA THR A 60 -16.75 40.51 -4.93
C THR A 60 -15.86 40.17 -6.11
N LYS A 61 -14.60 40.62 -6.05
CA LYS A 61 -13.59 40.28 -7.06
C LYS A 61 -13.57 38.76 -7.19
N SER A 62 -13.82 38.25 -8.40
CA SER A 62 -13.81 36.82 -8.67
C SER A 62 -12.49 36.22 -8.17
N PHE A 63 -12.57 35.27 -7.25
CA PHE A 63 -11.41 34.55 -6.76
C PHE A 63 -10.80 33.76 -7.92
N LYS A 64 -9.67 34.25 -8.46
CA LYS A 64 -8.92 33.55 -9.50
C LYS A 64 -7.83 32.74 -8.84
N LEU A 65 -7.94 31.43 -8.97
CA LEU A 65 -7.06 30.46 -8.34
C LEU A 65 -5.58 30.67 -8.76
N SER A 66 -5.34 31.11 -10.00
CA SER A 66 -4.03 31.50 -10.52
C SER A 66 -3.32 32.60 -9.70
N ASN A 67 -4.08 33.43 -8.98
CA ASN A 67 -3.53 34.57 -8.23
C ASN A 67 -3.16 34.20 -6.79
N VAL A 68 -3.52 33.00 -6.33
CA VAL A 68 -3.31 32.53 -4.95
C VAL A 68 -2.45 31.27 -4.90
N ILE A 69 -2.44 30.45 -5.96
CA ILE A 69 -1.59 29.27 -6.03
C ILE A 69 -0.16 29.69 -6.39
N LYS A 70 0.76 29.53 -5.44
CA LYS A 70 2.19 29.45 -5.69
C LYS A 70 2.50 28.05 -6.20
N SER A 71 3.22 27.93 -7.32
CA SER A 71 3.75 26.63 -7.76
C SER A 71 4.71 26.11 -6.69
N LEU A 72 4.46 24.90 -6.20
CA LEU A 72 5.32 24.25 -5.21
C LEU A 72 6.67 23.93 -5.85
N GLU A 73 7.76 24.34 -5.20
CA GLU A 73 9.10 23.98 -5.62
C GLU A 73 9.29 22.48 -5.50
N TYR A 74 10.06 21.88 -6.42
CA TYR A 74 10.26 20.43 -6.45
C TYR A 74 10.84 19.91 -5.12
N ASP A 75 11.79 20.63 -4.54
CA ASP A 75 12.43 20.25 -3.27
C ASP A 75 11.45 20.34 -2.09
N GLU A 76 10.60 21.36 -2.08
CA GLU A 76 9.54 21.50 -1.08
C GLU A 76 8.53 20.35 -1.18
N MET A 77 8.17 19.95 -2.41
CA MET A 77 7.30 18.81 -2.67
C MET A 77 7.91 17.49 -2.20
N GLN A 78 9.20 17.25 -2.46
CA GLN A 78 9.89 16.05 -1.99
C GLN A 78 9.95 16.01 -0.46
N ARG A 79 10.29 17.14 0.18
CA ARG A 79 10.29 17.27 1.64
C ARG A 79 8.91 16.98 2.23
N MET A 80 7.86 17.58 1.70
CA MET A 80 6.48 17.35 2.15
C MET A 80 6.04 15.88 1.95
N SER A 81 6.50 15.24 0.89
CA SER A 81 6.23 13.82 0.61
C SER A 81 6.92 12.91 1.62
N LEU A 82 8.19 13.18 1.92
CA LEU A 82 8.96 12.45 2.93
C LEU A 82 8.40 12.66 4.33
N ASP A 83 8.06 13.90 4.71
CA ASP A 83 7.41 14.22 5.99
C ASP A 83 6.07 13.47 6.13
N SER A 84 5.31 13.34 5.03
CA SER A 84 4.08 12.55 5.01
C SER A 84 4.33 11.07 5.25
N PHE A 85 5.38 10.52 4.62
CA PHE A 85 5.77 9.13 4.82
C PHE A 85 6.23 8.86 6.26
N HIS A 86 7.01 9.77 6.87
CA HIS A 86 7.37 9.69 8.29
C HIS A 86 6.15 9.67 9.21
N ARG A 87 5.14 10.52 8.95
CA ARG A 87 3.88 10.47 9.71
C ARG A 87 3.18 9.13 9.59
N MET A 88 3.23 8.48 8.43
CA MET A 88 2.67 7.13 8.24
C MET A 88 3.47 6.05 9.01
N LEU A 89 4.80 6.18 9.07
CA LEU A 89 5.65 5.32 9.89
C LEU A 89 5.28 5.43 11.37
N HIS A 90 5.13 6.64 11.89
CA HIS A 90 4.79 6.91 13.30
C HIS A 90 3.31 6.65 13.66
N ALA A 91 2.44 6.37 12.69
CA ALA A 91 1.05 6.02 12.94
C ALA A 91 0.85 4.58 13.45
N GLU A 92 1.93 3.81 13.63
CA GLU A 92 1.95 2.42 14.12
C GLU A 92 1.01 2.21 15.32
N ASP A 93 1.23 2.92 16.43
CA ASP A 93 0.47 2.72 17.66
C ASP A 93 -1.02 3.04 17.52
N ILE A 94 -1.36 4.01 16.65
CA ILE A 94 -2.76 4.39 16.40
C ILE A 94 -3.45 3.30 15.58
N CYS A 95 -2.77 2.79 14.55
CA CYS A 95 -3.29 1.73 13.70
C CYS A 95 -3.41 0.38 14.43
N GLU A 96 -2.48 0.08 15.34
CA GLU A 96 -2.51 -1.09 16.20
C GLU A 96 -3.75 -1.05 17.12
N ARG A 97 -3.96 0.06 17.84
CA ARG A 97 -5.16 0.26 18.69
C ARG A 97 -6.47 0.20 17.92
N ALA A 98 -6.47 0.63 16.67
CA ALA A 98 -7.65 0.63 15.81
C ALA A 98 -7.85 -0.68 15.03
N GLY A 99 -6.90 -1.63 15.09
CA GLY A 99 -6.97 -2.90 14.36
C GLY A 99 -6.80 -2.79 12.83
N VAL A 100 -6.27 -1.67 12.33
CA VAL A 100 -6.10 -1.39 10.88
C VAL A 100 -4.63 -1.45 10.43
N GLU A 101 -3.79 -2.14 11.20
CA GLU A 101 -2.35 -2.27 10.93
C GLU A 101 -2.05 -2.86 9.55
N HIS A 102 -2.74 -3.94 9.16
CA HIS A 102 -2.56 -4.60 7.87
C HIS A 102 -2.81 -3.66 6.68
N VAL A 103 -3.75 -2.72 6.81
CA VAL A 103 -4.02 -1.70 5.79
C VAL A 103 -2.85 -0.73 5.69
N ARG A 104 -2.34 -0.27 6.83
CA ARG A 104 -1.15 0.60 6.90
C ARG A 104 0.04 -0.08 6.25
N GLN A 105 0.36 -1.30 6.68
CA GLN A 105 1.47 -2.10 6.14
C GLN A 105 1.37 -2.22 4.61
N LYS A 106 0.21 -2.59 4.08
CA LYS A 106 -0.02 -2.70 2.63
C LYS A 106 0.15 -1.38 1.91
N MET A 107 -0.36 -0.28 2.46
CA MET A 107 -0.17 1.06 1.89
C MET A 107 1.31 1.42 1.82
N MET A 108 2.05 1.18 2.91
CA MET A 108 3.47 1.52 2.98
C MET A 108 4.33 0.70 2.03
N THR A 109 4.16 -0.63 2.01
CA THR A 109 4.90 -1.50 1.09
C THR A 109 4.58 -1.19 -0.36
N SER A 110 3.32 -0.91 -0.68
CA SER A 110 2.92 -0.48 -2.03
C SER A 110 3.60 0.84 -2.44
N LEU A 111 3.63 1.83 -1.54
CA LEU A 111 4.29 3.11 -1.81
C LEU A 111 5.79 2.93 -2.06
N VAL A 112 6.47 2.14 -1.23
CA VAL A 112 7.92 1.92 -1.37
C VAL A 112 8.25 1.23 -2.70
N CYS A 113 7.49 0.20 -3.09
CA CYS A 113 7.70 -0.51 -4.35
C CYS A 113 7.37 0.36 -5.59
N LEU A 114 6.38 1.26 -5.48
CA LEU A 114 6.01 2.17 -6.57
C LEU A 114 7.02 3.30 -6.75
N PHE A 115 7.53 3.87 -5.65
CA PHE A 115 8.42 5.02 -5.64
C PHE A 115 9.87 4.60 -5.38
N GLU A 116 10.36 3.72 -6.25
CA GLU A 116 11.58 2.89 -6.20
C GLU A 116 12.84 3.45 -5.50
N ARG A 117 13.00 4.78 -5.37
CA ARG A 117 14.15 5.40 -4.66
C ARG A 117 13.79 6.38 -3.54
N SER A 118 12.59 6.94 -3.52
CA SER A 118 12.25 8.06 -2.61
C SER A 118 12.07 7.62 -1.16
N PHE A 119 11.49 6.43 -0.95
CA PHE A 119 11.13 5.96 0.39
C PHE A 119 11.87 4.69 0.83
N HIS A 120 12.62 4.06 -0.07
CA HIS A 120 13.30 2.79 0.19
C HIS A 120 14.23 2.87 1.40
N ASN A 121 15.16 3.83 1.41
CA ASN A 121 16.16 3.95 2.49
C ASN A 121 15.49 4.23 3.84
N THR A 122 14.52 5.15 3.87
CA THR A 122 13.79 5.50 5.10
C THR A 122 12.97 4.33 5.64
N TYR A 123 12.35 3.56 4.76
CA TYR A 123 11.55 2.39 5.14
C TYR A 123 12.44 1.24 5.64
N GLU A 124 13.56 1.01 4.94
CA GLU A 124 14.58 0.02 5.30
C GLU A 124 15.20 0.32 6.66
N GLU A 125 15.63 1.56 6.91
CA GLU A 125 16.18 1.99 8.20
C GLU A 125 15.16 1.82 9.33
N TYR A 126 13.89 2.15 9.09
CA TYR A 126 12.83 1.97 10.06
C TYR A 126 12.56 0.49 10.40
N ILE A 127 12.60 -0.41 9.41
CA ILE A 127 12.49 -1.86 9.65
C ILE A 127 13.70 -2.33 10.44
N PHE A 128 14.91 -1.99 10.01
CA PHE A 128 16.14 -2.46 10.65
C PHE A 128 16.33 -1.92 12.06
N THR A 129 15.75 -0.77 12.41
CA THR A 129 15.78 -0.27 13.80
C THR A 129 15.18 -1.28 14.80
N ASP A 130 14.12 -1.99 14.42
CA ASP A 130 13.47 -3.01 15.27
C ASP A 130 12.82 -4.10 14.41
N VAL A 131 13.64 -5.01 13.88
CA VAL A 131 13.17 -6.09 12.99
C VAL A 131 12.28 -7.09 13.73
N HIS A 132 12.49 -7.28 15.03
CA HIS A 132 11.69 -8.22 15.82
C HIS A 132 10.24 -7.79 15.95
N LYS A 133 10.00 -6.50 16.20
CA LYS A 133 8.65 -5.98 16.24
C LYS A 133 8.05 -5.82 14.84
N ARG A 134 8.89 -5.55 13.82
CA ARG A 134 8.46 -5.12 12.48
C ARG A 134 8.71 -6.16 11.38
N TYR A 135 8.88 -7.44 11.73
CA TYR A 135 9.15 -8.50 10.76
C TYR A 135 8.02 -8.66 9.74
N ASP A 136 6.78 -8.40 10.14
CA ASP A 136 5.64 -8.42 9.23
C ASP A 136 5.80 -7.37 8.11
N LEU A 137 6.24 -6.15 8.43
CA LEU A 137 6.53 -5.10 7.44
C LEU A 137 7.64 -5.52 6.47
N ALA A 138 8.69 -6.19 6.97
CA ALA A 138 9.79 -6.71 6.16
C ALA A 138 9.30 -7.80 5.20
N PHE A 139 8.53 -8.78 5.69
CA PHE A 139 7.98 -9.85 4.85
C PHE A 139 7.00 -9.31 3.83
N SER A 140 6.06 -8.43 4.22
CA SER A 140 5.13 -7.83 3.27
C SER A 140 5.87 -7.04 2.18
N TRP A 141 6.98 -6.40 2.51
CA TRP A 141 7.79 -5.71 1.52
C TRP A 141 8.48 -6.66 0.55
N LEU A 142 9.10 -7.72 1.07
CA LEU A 142 9.72 -8.79 0.27
C LEU A 142 8.70 -9.43 -0.69
N TYR A 143 7.51 -9.78 -0.21
CA TYR A 143 6.44 -10.33 -1.05
C TYR A 143 5.97 -9.33 -2.11
N GLN A 144 5.80 -8.07 -1.74
CA GLN A 144 5.35 -7.04 -2.69
C GLN A 144 6.39 -6.83 -3.80
N GLU A 145 7.68 -6.80 -3.45
CA GLU A 145 8.75 -6.67 -4.45
C GLU A 145 8.82 -7.89 -5.36
N TYR A 146 8.60 -9.10 -4.82
CA TYR A 146 8.51 -10.32 -5.64
C TYR A 146 7.35 -10.25 -6.65
N VAL A 147 6.18 -9.76 -6.23
CA VAL A 147 5.02 -9.58 -7.11
C VAL A 147 5.31 -8.54 -8.20
N TYR A 148 5.99 -7.46 -7.82
CA TYR A 148 6.41 -6.41 -8.75
C TYR A 148 7.45 -6.92 -9.76
N ALA A 149 8.46 -7.66 -9.29
CA ALA A 149 9.50 -8.30 -10.10
C ALA A 149 8.93 -9.28 -11.13
N ASN A 150 7.82 -9.97 -10.81
CA ASN A 150 7.15 -10.86 -11.75
C ASN A 150 6.33 -10.15 -12.83
N GLY A 151 6.12 -8.83 -12.71
CA GLY A 151 5.35 -8.04 -13.68
C GLY A 151 3.83 -8.16 -13.51
N TYR A 152 3.32 -8.77 -12.44
CA TYR A 152 1.87 -8.91 -12.20
C TYR A 152 1.16 -7.55 -12.08
N LEU A 153 1.88 -6.54 -11.57
CA LEU A 153 1.39 -5.17 -11.41
C LEU A 153 1.70 -4.26 -12.62
N THR A 154 2.58 -4.70 -13.52
CA THR A 154 2.97 -3.90 -14.70
C THR A 154 3.24 -4.85 -15.88
N PRO A 155 2.22 -5.15 -16.71
CA PRO A 155 2.25 -6.24 -17.69
C PRO A 155 3.29 -6.10 -18.83
N ASN A 156 4.02 -4.98 -18.89
CA ASN A 156 5.03 -4.70 -19.92
C ASN A 156 6.46 -4.59 -19.37
N LYS A 157 6.68 -4.81 -18.07
CA LYS A 157 8.04 -4.83 -17.50
C LYS A 157 8.64 -6.22 -17.63
N LYS A 158 9.90 -6.28 -18.07
CA LYS A 158 10.69 -7.52 -18.02
C LYS A 158 10.81 -7.96 -16.56
N LYS A 159 10.82 -9.28 -16.33
CA LYS A 159 11.07 -9.82 -15.01
C LYS A 159 12.47 -9.42 -14.55
N ASP A 160 12.53 -8.67 -13.46
CA ASP A 160 13.77 -8.21 -12.85
C ASP A 160 13.72 -8.50 -11.35
N PHE A 161 14.49 -9.48 -10.93
CA PHE A 161 14.57 -9.90 -9.53
C PHE A 161 15.71 -9.21 -8.78
N SER A 162 16.45 -8.29 -9.41
CA SER A 162 17.62 -7.66 -8.78
C SER A 162 17.26 -6.94 -7.48
N LYS A 163 16.12 -6.26 -7.44
CA LYS A 163 15.66 -5.55 -6.22
C LYS A 163 15.23 -6.51 -5.12
N TYR A 164 14.46 -7.52 -5.51
CA TYR A 164 14.05 -8.58 -4.60
C TYR A 164 15.27 -9.27 -3.97
N ASP A 165 16.27 -9.61 -4.79
CA ASP A 165 17.52 -10.21 -4.35
C ASP A 165 18.28 -9.33 -3.37
N ASN A 166 18.42 -8.04 -3.67
CA ASN A 166 19.09 -7.08 -2.77
C ASN A 166 18.39 -6.99 -1.41
N ILE A 167 17.05 -6.89 -1.38
CA ILE A 167 16.28 -6.83 -0.13
C ILE A 167 16.43 -8.14 0.65
N LEU A 168 16.33 -9.29 -0.03
CA LEU A 168 16.46 -10.60 0.58
C LEU A 168 17.84 -10.78 1.21
N CYS A 169 18.91 -10.49 0.48
CA CYS A 169 20.28 -10.60 0.97
C CYS A 169 20.53 -9.67 2.16
N ARG A 170 20.12 -8.39 2.09
CA ARG A 170 20.27 -7.47 3.23
C ARG A 170 19.50 -7.92 4.46
N LEU A 171 18.30 -8.45 4.29
CA LEU A 171 17.51 -8.96 5.41
C LEU A 171 18.16 -10.20 6.02
N LEU A 172 18.71 -11.10 5.21
CA LEU A 172 19.45 -12.28 5.67
C LEU A 172 20.75 -11.88 6.39
N GLU A 173 21.52 -10.96 5.84
CA GLU A 173 22.76 -10.42 6.44
C GLU A 173 22.50 -9.74 7.78
N TYR A 174 21.39 -9.01 7.90
CA TYR A 174 21.01 -8.37 9.16
C TYR A 174 20.50 -9.39 10.19
N LEU A 175 19.72 -10.37 9.76
CA LEU A 175 19.13 -11.38 10.65
C LEU A 175 20.16 -12.39 11.15
N GLN A 176 21.14 -12.78 10.33
CA GLN A 176 22.22 -13.66 10.78
C GLN A 176 23.01 -13.05 11.94
N GLU A 177 23.15 -11.73 12.02
CA GLU A 177 23.89 -11.10 13.12
C GLU A 177 23.07 -11.03 14.41
N LYS A 178 21.74 -10.96 14.31
CA LYS A 178 20.87 -10.59 15.43
C LYS A 178 19.92 -11.69 15.92
N CYS A 179 19.40 -12.56 15.05
CA CYS A 179 18.43 -13.57 15.46
C CYS A 179 18.22 -14.76 14.51
N ASP A 180 18.51 -15.95 15.05
CA ASP A 180 18.47 -17.22 14.33
C ASP A 180 17.04 -17.70 14.01
N GLU A 181 16.06 -17.44 14.88
CA GLU A 181 14.66 -17.87 14.64
C GLU A 181 14.05 -17.15 13.43
N LEU A 182 14.18 -15.82 13.36
CA LEU A 182 13.67 -15.02 12.25
C LEU A 182 14.39 -15.33 10.94
N PHE A 183 15.69 -15.65 11.00
CA PHE A 183 16.46 -16.08 9.84
C PHE A 183 15.87 -17.36 9.23
N SER A 184 15.64 -18.39 10.06
CA SER A 184 15.02 -19.64 9.62
C SER A 184 13.60 -19.44 9.08
N ARG A 185 12.81 -18.58 9.74
CA ARG A 185 11.44 -18.24 9.33
C ARG A 185 11.41 -17.51 7.99
N LEU A 186 12.32 -16.57 7.76
CA LEU A 186 12.44 -15.85 6.50
C LEU A 186 12.74 -16.80 5.34
N LEU A 187 13.72 -17.68 5.50
CA LEU A 187 14.10 -18.65 4.45
C LEU A 187 12.93 -19.57 4.08
N ARG A 188 12.13 -19.99 5.06
CA ARG A 188 10.95 -20.82 4.81
C ARG A 188 9.79 -20.03 4.20
N SER A 189 9.69 -18.73 4.50
CA SER A 189 8.58 -17.88 4.06
C SER A 189 8.83 -17.27 2.68
N ALA A 190 10.09 -17.06 2.29
CA ALA A 190 10.43 -16.38 1.04
C ALA A 190 9.89 -17.12 -0.20
N PRO A 191 9.22 -16.42 -1.15
CA PRO A 191 8.65 -17.03 -2.36
C PRO A 191 9.68 -17.70 -3.27
N LEU A 192 10.89 -17.15 -3.32
CA LEU A 192 11.98 -17.57 -4.18
C LEU A 192 13.29 -17.33 -3.46
N ILE A 193 14.10 -18.37 -3.31
CA ILE A 193 15.47 -18.20 -2.80
C ILE A 193 16.39 -17.98 -4.00
N THR A 194 17.16 -16.91 -3.96
CA THR A 194 18.11 -16.53 -5.01
C THR A 194 19.48 -17.16 -4.77
N ASP A 195 20.32 -17.23 -5.81
CA ASP A 195 21.68 -17.79 -5.70
C ASP A 195 22.58 -16.99 -4.74
N ASN A 196 22.38 -15.66 -4.67
CA ASN A 196 23.09 -14.81 -3.73
C ASN A 196 22.64 -15.09 -2.28
N ALA A 197 21.33 -15.24 -2.05
CA ALA A 197 20.81 -15.64 -0.74
C ALA A 197 21.32 -17.02 -0.31
N LEU A 198 21.46 -17.98 -1.25
CA LEU A 198 22.08 -19.28 -0.97
C LEU A 198 23.55 -19.17 -0.57
N SER A 199 24.27 -18.19 -1.13
CA SER A 199 25.67 -17.95 -0.78
C SER A 199 25.78 -17.40 0.64
N VAL A 200 24.91 -16.46 1.04
CA VAL A 200 24.80 -15.96 2.42
C VAL A 200 24.43 -17.11 3.37
N LEU A 201 23.47 -17.96 2.99
CA LEU A 201 23.10 -19.13 3.80
C LEU A 201 24.25 -20.12 3.98
N LYS A 202 25.01 -20.42 2.92
CA LYS A 202 26.18 -21.32 3.03
C LYS A 202 27.21 -20.77 3.98
N GLN A 203 27.46 -19.45 3.93
CA GLN A 203 28.36 -18.78 4.86
C GLN A 203 27.85 -18.89 6.29
N TYR A 204 26.56 -18.65 6.52
CA TYR A 204 25.93 -18.82 7.83
C TYR A 204 26.07 -20.24 8.39
N CYS A 205 25.88 -21.28 7.57
CA CYS A 205 26.03 -22.67 7.99
C CYS A 205 27.49 -23.10 8.25
N GLN A 206 28.47 -22.34 7.76
CA GLN A 206 29.89 -22.61 8.02
C GLN A 206 30.36 -22.03 9.36
N ASP A 207 29.56 -21.15 9.99
CA ASP A 207 29.85 -20.64 11.32
C ASP A 207 29.47 -21.70 12.37
N GLU A 208 30.44 -22.50 12.80
CA GLU A 208 30.31 -23.60 13.79
C GLU A 208 29.75 -23.15 15.16
N VAL A 209 29.62 -21.84 15.41
CA VAL A 209 29.29 -21.26 16.73
C VAL A 209 27.78 -21.24 17.02
N LYS A 210 26.92 -21.57 16.06
CA LYS A 210 25.44 -21.48 16.20
C LYS A 210 24.71 -22.83 16.13
N GLU A 211 25.43 -23.94 16.08
CA GLU A 211 24.85 -25.27 15.96
C GLU A 211 24.00 -25.70 17.19
N ASP A 212 24.10 -25.02 18.33
CA ASP A 212 23.40 -25.40 19.57
C ASP A 212 21.89 -25.06 19.59
N VAL A 213 21.34 -24.38 18.58
CA VAL A 213 19.93 -23.91 18.61
C VAL A 213 19.02 -24.58 17.58
N PHE A 214 19.56 -25.40 16.67
CA PHE A 214 18.77 -26.01 15.59
C PHE A 214 18.17 -27.40 15.89
N PHE A 215 18.41 -27.96 17.07
CA PHE A 215 17.76 -29.19 17.54
C PHE A 215 16.74 -28.87 18.63
N PHE A 216 15.48 -28.61 18.28
CA PHE A 216 14.29 -29.06 19.01
C PHE A 216 13.02 -28.86 18.17
#